data_AF-A0A089ZGS4-F1
#
_entry.id   AF-A0A089ZGS4-F1
#
_cell.length_a   1.000
_cell.length_b   1.000
_cell.length_c   1.000
_cell.angle_alpha   90.00
_cell.angle_beta   90.00
_cell.angle_gamma   90.00
#
_symmetry.space_group_name_H-M   'P 1'
#
loop_
_entity.id
_entity.type
_entity.pdbx_description
1 polymer ?
#
loop_
_entity_poly.entity_id
_entity_poly.type
_entity_poly.pdbx_seq_one_letter_code
_entity_poly.pdbx_strand_id
1 'polypeptide(L)'
;MPNKDFLESYPLYKKFSINSCPAILRNLPKPSIKLFCNVCRSEQTFSMINEWYSCYNNGNLQTEGIVTLIMYECVGCGEYHQYFVIKISDNKDYVMKVGQFPPWKINVKKELRPFLGKHLDTYQNGLVCESQGYGIGAYAYYRRIVEEIIDELLEGISDLIEDDKKEAYIDVLEQTKKSRVAKDKIEIVKDLLPSILRPNGMNPLSLLHSILSEGIHSLSEDECLERAGDVRNILEFLIKEIIRHQDTSKEFTKSMESLLSKKFKKK
;
A
#
# COMPACT_ATOMS: atom_id res chain seq x y z
N MET A 1 -17.09 20.37 2.32
CA MET A 1 -16.77 20.63 0.90
C MET A 1 -15.77 19.64 0.35
N PRO A 2 -15.88 19.21 -0.93
CA PRO A 2 -14.81 18.50 -1.62
C PRO A 2 -13.55 19.36 -1.54
N ASN A 3 -12.61 18.94 -0.71
CA ASN A 3 -11.34 19.61 -0.49
C ASN A 3 -10.21 18.80 -1.15
N LYS A 4 -8.97 19.28 -1.00
CA LYS A 4 -7.80 18.58 -1.54
C LYS A 4 -7.70 17.17 -0.98
N ASP A 5 -7.82 17.01 0.34
CA ASP A 5 -7.72 15.71 1.02
C ASP A 5 -8.72 14.69 0.46
N PHE A 6 -9.97 15.11 0.21
CA PHE A 6 -11.01 14.27 -0.37
C PHE A 6 -10.63 13.76 -1.77
N LEU A 7 -10.13 14.65 -2.63
CA LEU A 7 -9.81 14.30 -4.01
C LEU A 7 -8.51 13.49 -4.10
N GLU A 8 -7.48 13.91 -3.36
CA GLU A 8 -6.12 13.35 -3.40
C GLU A 8 -6.00 12.00 -2.69
N SER A 9 -6.63 11.84 -1.53
CA SER A 9 -6.36 10.70 -0.62
C SER A 9 -7.56 9.82 -0.30
N TYR A 10 -8.80 10.33 -0.43
CA TYR A 10 -9.96 9.62 0.09
C TYR A 10 -10.39 8.47 -0.84
N PRO A 11 -10.85 7.32 -0.32
CA PRO A 11 -11.17 6.18 -1.17
C PRO A 11 -12.52 6.32 -1.89
N LEU A 12 -12.72 5.49 -2.91
CA LEU A 12 -14.01 5.32 -3.59
C LEU A 12 -15.05 4.74 -2.63
N TYR A 13 -16.30 5.14 -2.80
CA TYR A 13 -17.48 4.64 -2.09
C TYR A 13 -17.51 4.81 -0.56
N LYS A 14 -16.53 5.51 0.04
CA LYS A 14 -16.61 5.95 1.43
C LYS A 14 -17.25 7.33 1.55
N LYS A 15 -17.98 7.52 2.65
CA LYS A 15 -18.65 8.79 2.98
C LYS A 15 -17.65 9.75 3.62
N PHE A 16 -17.28 10.80 2.91
CA PHE A 16 -16.49 11.90 3.47
C PHE A 16 -17.44 12.93 4.08
N SER A 17 -17.54 12.94 5.41
CA SER A 17 -18.39 13.88 6.15
C SER A 17 -17.98 15.32 5.89
N ILE A 18 -18.96 16.19 5.69
CA ILE A 18 -18.76 17.62 5.46
C ILE A 18 -19.68 18.45 6.34
N ASN A 19 -19.15 19.56 6.87
CA ASN A 19 -19.93 20.46 7.72
C ASN A 19 -20.77 21.46 6.92
N SER A 20 -20.38 21.73 5.67
CA SER A 20 -21.09 22.69 4.81
C SER A 20 -21.03 22.32 3.33
N CYS A 21 -22.22 22.49 2.72
CA CYS A 21 -22.71 22.38 1.36
C CYS A 21 -23.06 23.71 0.61
N PRO A 22 -22.33 24.38 -0.31
CA PRO A 22 -22.94 25.41 -1.15
C PRO A 22 -24.21 24.86 -1.79
N ALA A 23 -25.30 25.60 -1.69
CA ALA A 23 -26.60 25.14 -2.18
C ALA A 23 -26.59 24.93 -3.70
N ILE A 24 -25.74 25.67 -4.42
CA ILE A 24 -25.74 25.74 -5.89
C ILE A 24 -24.43 25.20 -6.47
N LEU A 25 -24.51 24.41 -7.55
CA LEU A 25 -23.36 23.74 -8.18
C LEU A 25 -22.24 24.70 -8.60
N ARG A 26 -22.56 25.84 -9.21
CA ARG A 26 -21.55 26.83 -9.64
C ARG A 26 -20.68 27.36 -8.49
N ASN A 27 -21.19 27.32 -7.27
CA ASN A 27 -20.48 27.84 -6.09
C ASN A 27 -19.61 26.78 -5.41
N LEU A 28 -19.56 25.56 -5.93
CA LEU A 28 -18.68 24.52 -5.41
C LEU A 28 -17.21 24.87 -5.70
N PRO A 29 -16.30 24.63 -4.74
CA PRO A 29 -14.90 24.97 -4.89
C PRO A 29 -14.22 24.12 -5.97
N LYS A 30 -13.18 24.68 -6.58
CA LYS A 30 -12.32 24.00 -7.56
C LYS A 30 -10.87 23.99 -7.08
N PRO A 31 -10.55 23.25 -6.02
CA PRO A 31 -9.21 23.28 -5.45
C PRO A 31 -8.19 22.70 -6.43
N SER A 32 -7.03 23.34 -6.59
CA SER A 32 -5.89 22.68 -7.24
C SER A 32 -5.37 21.56 -6.34
N ILE A 33 -5.12 20.39 -6.92
CA ILE A 33 -4.68 19.19 -6.21
C ILE A 33 -3.28 18.77 -6.66
N LYS A 34 -2.61 17.93 -5.86
CA LYS A 34 -1.31 17.32 -6.20
C LYS A 34 -1.48 15.83 -6.45
N LEU A 35 -1.06 15.38 -7.62
CA LEU A 35 -1.10 13.97 -8.02
C LEU A 35 0.18 13.61 -8.78
N PHE A 36 0.49 12.31 -8.87
CA PHE A 36 1.56 11.83 -9.74
C PHE A 36 1.12 11.87 -11.20
N CYS A 37 1.91 12.53 -12.06
CA CYS A 37 1.66 12.57 -13.49
C CYS A 37 2.52 11.52 -14.20
N ASN A 38 1.91 10.61 -14.96
CA ASN A 38 2.62 9.56 -15.68
C ASN A 38 3.45 10.08 -16.87
N VAL A 39 3.10 11.26 -17.40
CA VAL A 39 3.84 11.93 -18.48
C VAL A 39 5.07 12.63 -17.91
N CYS A 40 4.90 13.48 -16.89
CA CYS A 40 6.01 14.19 -16.23
C CYS A 40 6.85 13.29 -15.30
N ARG A 41 6.37 12.09 -14.96
CA ARG A 41 6.98 11.13 -14.03
C ARG A 41 7.35 11.73 -12.67
N SER A 42 6.52 12.64 -12.19
CA SER A 42 6.73 13.38 -10.95
C SER A 42 5.39 13.83 -10.37
N GLU A 43 5.38 14.23 -9.11
CA GLU A 43 4.22 14.89 -8.51
C GLU A 43 4.03 16.26 -9.16
N GLN A 44 2.82 16.51 -9.64
CA GLN A 44 2.45 17.72 -10.36
C GLN A 44 1.21 18.34 -9.73
N THR A 45 1.01 19.64 -10.01
CA THR A 45 -0.26 20.31 -9.69
C THR A 45 -1.25 20.01 -10.80
N PHE A 46 -2.49 19.70 -10.42
CA PHE A 46 -3.61 19.50 -11.33
C PHE A 46 -4.68 20.56 -11.07
N SER A 47 -5.24 21.09 -12.14
CA SER A 47 -6.35 22.05 -12.11
C SER A 47 -7.60 21.48 -12.74
N MET A 48 -8.76 21.81 -12.17
CA MET A 48 -10.04 21.43 -12.74
C MET A 48 -10.29 22.18 -14.05
N ILE A 49 -10.56 21.45 -15.14
CA ILE A 49 -10.75 22.01 -16.49
C ILE A 49 -12.22 22.13 -16.90
N ASN A 50 -13.14 21.64 -16.07
CA ASN A 50 -14.57 21.70 -16.33
C ASN A 50 -15.35 22.44 -15.22
N GLU A 51 -16.67 22.44 -15.36
CA GLU A 51 -17.60 22.99 -14.38
C GLU A 51 -18.30 21.86 -13.63
N TRP A 52 -18.65 22.10 -12.37
CA TRP A 52 -19.44 21.15 -11.56
C TRP A 52 -20.80 20.81 -12.21
N TYR A 53 -21.29 21.68 -13.08
CA TYR A 53 -22.55 21.53 -13.81
C TYR A 53 -22.37 21.10 -15.27
N SER A 54 -21.17 20.68 -15.70
CA SER A 54 -20.92 20.26 -17.09
C SER A 54 -21.85 19.12 -17.55
N CYS A 55 -22.32 18.26 -16.64
CA CYS A 55 -23.29 17.21 -16.96
C CYS A 55 -24.76 17.68 -17.01
N TYR A 56 -25.05 18.92 -16.61
CA TYR A 56 -26.42 19.41 -16.38
C TYR A 56 -26.76 20.68 -17.17
N ASN A 57 -25.77 21.31 -17.84
CA ASN A 57 -25.92 22.54 -18.63
C ASN A 57 -26.56 23.74 -17.90
N ASN A 58 -26.68 23.69 -16.57
CA ASN A 58 -27.20 24.77 -15.75
C ASN A 58 -26.47 24.83 -14.40
N GLY A 59 -25.75 25.92 -14.18
CA GLY A 59 -24.96 26.10 -12.95
C GLY A 59 -25.77 26.39 -11.69
N ASN A 60 -27.05 26.75 -11.84
CA ASN A 60 -27.95 27.13 -10.74
C ASN A 60 -28.69 25.93 -10.13
N LEU A 61 -28.37 24.70 -10.52
CA LEU A 61 -28.94 23.50 -9.90
C LEU A 61 -28.56 23.40 -8.43
N GLN A 62 -29.51 22.90 -7.63
CA GLN A 62 -29.25 22.52 -6.25
C GLN A 62 -28.23 21.39 -6.19
N THR A 63 -27.40 21.37 -5.16
CA THR A 63 -26.34 20.36 -4.99
C THR A 63 -26.84 19.04 -4.38
N GLU A 64 -28.06 19.02 -3.84
CA GLU A 64 -28.68 17.89 -3.15
C GLU A 64 -28.81 16.68 -4.07
N GLY A 65 -28.24 15.54 -3.67
CA GLY A 65 -28.35 14.28 -4.41
C GLY A 65 -27.60 14.23 -5.75
N ILE A 66 -26.89 15.30 -6.14
CA ILE A 66 -26.22 15.39 -7.44
C ILE A 66 -25.09 14.37 -7.57
N VAL A 67 -24.97 13.80 -8.77
CA VAL A 67 -23.84 12.98 -9.20
C VAL A 67 -23.21 13.61 -10.44
N THR A 68 -21.99 14.12 -10.32
CA THR A 68 -21.36 14.88 -11.41
C THR A 68 -19.92 14.47 -11.68
N LEU A 69 -19.47 14.68 -12.91
CA LEU A 69 -18.10 14.45 -13.35
C LEU A 69 -17.27 15.72 -13.16
N ILE A 70 -16.12 15.59 -12.52
CA ILE A 70 -15.09 16.62 -12.48
C ILE A 70 -13.80 16.10 -13.12
N MET A 71 -13.18 16.94 -13.93
CA MET A 71 -12.02 16.62 -14.77
C MET A 71 -10.87 17.53 -14.39
N TYR A 72 -9.73 16.94 -14.14
CA TYR A 72 -8.49 17.60 -13.76
C TYR A 72 -7.42 17.32 -14.80
N GLU A 73 -6.62 18.34 -15.09
CA GLU A 73 -5.50 18.27 -16.02
C GLU A 73 -4.20 18.63 -15.29
N CYS A 74 -3.13 17.92 -15.61
CA CYS A 74 -1.78 18.22 -15.14
C CYS A 74 -1.33 19.57 -15.71
N VAL A 75 -1.10 20.55 -14.84
CA VAL A 75 -0.63 21.90 -15.23
C VAL A 75 0.74 21.84 -15.90
N GLY A 76 1.59 20.87 -15.51
CA GLY A 76 2.95 20.76 -16.02
C GLY A 76 3.07 20.29 -17.47
N CYS A 77 2.16 19.41 -17.94
CA CYS A 77 2.23 18.88 -19.31
C CYS A 77 0.99 19.15 -20.17
N GLY A 78 -0.17 19.45 -19.59
CA GLY A 78 -1.43 19.61 -20.33
C GLY A 78 -1.99 18.33 -20.98
N GLU A 79 -1.33 17.18 -20.79
CA GLU A 79 -1.70 15.93 -21.48
C GLU A 79 -2.34 14.89 -20.55
N TYR A 80 -1.93 14.86 -19.28
CA TYR A 80 -2.36 13.84 -18.34
C TYR A 80 -3.57 14.31 -17.53
N HIS A 81 -4.60 13.46 -17.48
CA HIS A 81 -5.91 13.79 -16.95
C HIS A 81 -6.31 12.88 -15.79
N GLN A 82 -7.03 13.44 -14.82
CA GLN A 82 -7.67 12.72 -13.72
C GLN A 82 -9.16 13.08 -13.69
N TYR A 83 -10.00 12.06 -13.62
CA TYR A 83 -11.45 12.14 -13.66
C TYR A 83 -12.00 11.61 -12.33
N PHE A 84 -12.99 12.31 -11.78
CA PHE A 84 -13.74 11.85 -10.62
C PHE A 84 -15.23 12.01 -10.85
N VAL A 85 -16.01 11.01 -10.47
CA VAL A 85 -17.48 11.10 -10.38
C VAL A 85 -17.83 11.28 -8.91
N ILE A 86 -18.41 12.42 -8.56
CA ILE A 86 -18.70 12.80 -7.17
C ILE A 86 -20.20 12.77 -6.94
N LYS A 87 -20.62 12.04 -5.90
CA LYS A 87 -21.97 12.12 -5.33
C LYS A 87 -21.97 13.08 -4.14
N ILE A 88 -22.92 14.00 -4.15
CA ILE A 88 -23.32 14.79 -2.97
C ILE A 88 -24.57 14.12 -2.39
N SER A 89 -24.58 13.92 -1.07
CA SER A 89 -25.74 13.38 -0.35
C SER A 89 -26.97 14.29 -0.47
N ASP A 90 -28.17 13.70 -0.32
CA ASP A 90 -29.42 14.45 -0.31
C ASP A 90 -29.47 15.46 0.84
N ASN A 91 -28.93 15.08 2.00
CA ASN A 91 -28.85 15.93 3.20
C ASN A 91 -27.65 16.89 3.22
N LYS A 92 -26.77 16.84 2.20
CA LYS A 92 -25.55 17.65 2.11
C LYS A 92 -24.57 17.47 3.29
N ASP A 93 -24.61 16.32 3.96
CA ASP A 93 -23.81 15.97 5.14
C ASP A 93 -22.55 15.15 4.80
N TYR A 94 -22.52 14.51 3.63
CA TYR A 94 -21.32 13.88 3.09
C TYR A 94 -21.19 14.01 1.57
N VAL A 95 -19.95 13.83 1.08
CA VAL A 95 -19.63 13.61 -0.34
C VAL A 95 -18.92 12.27 -0.52
N MET A 96 -18.98 11.72 -1.72
CA MET A 96 -18.44 10.40 -2.01
C MET A 96 -17.94 10.33 -3.45
N LYS A 97 -16.75 9.76 -3.66
CA LYS A 97 -16.29 9.39 -5.00
C LYS A 97 -17.02 8.11 -5.41
N VAL A 98 -17.83 8.16 -6.46
CA VAL A 98 -18.53 6.99 -7.03
C VAL A 98 -17.90 6.52 -8.35
N GLY A 99 -16.84 7.20 -8.80
CA GLY A 99 -16.04 6.80 -9.94
C GLY A 99 -14.73 7.58 -9.97
N GLN A 100 -13.67 6.97 -10.49
CA GLN A 100 -12.38 7.62 -10.68
C GLN A 100 -11.62 6.97 -11.84
N PHE A 101 -11.02 7.79 -12.71
CA PHE A 101 -10.09 7.34 -13.75
C PHE A 101 -8.90 8.30 -13.86
N PRO A 102 -7.65 7.84 -14.01
CA PRO A 102 -7.17 6.47 -13.85
C PRO A 102 -7.53 5.86 -12.49
N PRO A 103 -7.52 4.51 -12.38
CA PRO A 103 -7.94 3.82 -11.17
C PRO A 103 -7.19 4.31 -9.94
N TRP A 104 -7.89 4.35 -8.81
CA TRP A 104 -7.30 4.63 -7.51
C TRP A 104 -6.19 3.60 -7.22
N LYS A 105 -4.94 4.06 -7.19
CA LYS A 105 -3.79 3.25 -6.77
C LYS A 105 -3.23 3.85 -5.49
N ILE A 106 -3.13 3.04 -4.44
CA ILE A 106 -2.48 3.47 -3.21
C ILE A 106 -0.96 3.38 -3.39
N ASN A 107 -0.29 4.48 -3.06
CA ASN A 107 1.16 4.54 -3.14
C ASN A 107 1.79 3.62 -2.09
N VAL A 108 2.49 2.59 -2.56
CA VAL A 108 3.30 1.73 -1.71
C VAL A 108 4.56 2.49 -1.28
N LYS A 109 4.94 2.35 0.00
CA LYS A 109 6.18 2.93 0.56
C LYS A 109 7.37 2.56 -0.33
N LYS A 110 8.20 3.54 -0.67
CA LYS A 110 9.30 3.38 -1.65
C LYS A 110 10.23 2.24 -1.27
N GLU A 111 10.51 2.09 0.02
CA GLU A 111 11.34 1.02 0.60
C GLU A 111 10.80 -0.39 0.29
N LEU A 112 9.49 -0.60 0.24
CA LEU A 112 8.91 -1.93 0.01
C LEU A 112 8.91 -2.35 -1.47
N ARG A 113 8.98 -1.38 -2.39
CA ARG A 113 8.80 -1.63 -3.83
C ARG A 113 9.87 -2.58 -4.42
N PRO A 114 11.18 -2.44 -4.10
CA PRO A 114 12.19 -3.36 -4.60
C PRO A 114 11.95 -4.80 -4.16
N PHE A 115 11.55 -5.00 -2.90
CA PHE A 115 11.27 -6.34 -2.35
C PHE A 115 10.01 -6.95 -2.97
N LEU A 116 8.93 -6.18 -3.07
CA LEU A 116 7.68 -6.67 -3.67
C LEU A 116 7.84 -6.95 -5.18
N GLY A 117 8.70 -6.22 -5.89
CA GLY A 117 9.04 -6.47 -7.29
C GLY A 117 7.80 -6.65 -8.18
N LYS A 118 7.67 -7.85 -8.77
CA LYS A 118 6.55 -8.24 -9.66
C LYS A 118 5.20 -8.34 -8.94
N HIS A 119 5.18 -8.42 -7.61
CA HIS A 119 3.98 -8.55 -6.78
C HIS A 119 3.39 -7.19 -6.35
N LEU A 120 3.99 -6.08 -6.79
CA LEU A 120 3.57 -4.73 -6.40
C LEU A 120 2.10 -4.45 -6.73
N ASP A 121 1.63 -4.82 -7.93
CA ASP A 121 0.23 -4.59 -8.31
C ASP A 121 -0.74 -5.42 -7.45
N THR A 122 -0.40 -6.68 -7.11
CA THR A 122 -1.19 -7.53 -6.21
C THR A 122 -1.28 -6.91 -4.81
N TYR A 123 -0.17 -6.40 -4.27
CA TYR A 123 -0.13 -5.71 -2.98
C TYR A 123 -0.96 -4.42 -2.99
N GLN A 124 -0.89 -3.67 -4.10
CA GLN A 124 -1.71 -2.47 -4.31
C GLN A 124 -3.21 -2.80 -4.33
N ASN A 125 -3.61 -3.90 -4.97
CA ASN A 125 -5.01 -4.33 -4.95
C ASN A 125 -5.49 -4.67 -3.53
N GLY A 126 -4.64 -5.32 -2.71
CA GLY A 126 -4.92 -5.54 -1.29
C GLY A 126 -5.16 -4.23 -0.53
N LEU A 127 -4.28 -3.24 -0.72
CA LEU A 127 -4.46 -1.90 -0.13
C LEU A 127 -5.76 -1.24 -0.58
N VAL A 128 -6.11 -1.34 -1.87
CA VAL A 128 -7.34 -0.75 -2.41
C VAL A 128 -8.56 -1.38 -1.77
N CYS A 129 -8.62 -2.72 -1.70
CA CYS A 129 -9.69 -3.45 -1.02
C CYS A 129 -9.81 -3.04 0.45
N GLU A 130 -8.69 -3.00 1.18
CA GLU A 130 -8.65 -2.59 2.58
C GLU A 130 -9.19 -1.16 2.74
N SER A 131 -8.73 -0.24 1.90
CA SER A 131 -9.15 1.16 1.94
C SER A 131 -10.65 1.37 1.66
N GLN A 132 -11.27 0.44 0.92
CA GLN A 132 -12.70 0.48 0.55
C GLN A 132 -13.58 -0.33 1.52
N GLY A 133 -12.98 -1.05 2.47
CA GLY A 133 -13.71 -1.90 3.42
C GLY A 133 -14.11 -3.26 2.85
N TYR A 134 -13.47 -3.70 1.76
CA TYR A 134 -13.62 -5.06 1.22
C TYR A 134 -12.61 -5.97 1.92
N GLY A 135 -12.91 -6.37 3.14
CA GLY A 135 -12.03 -7.16 4.01
C GLY A 135 -11.71 -8.53 3.41
N ILE A 136 -12.69 -9.26 2.88
CA ILE A 136 -12.48 -10.57 2.26
C ILE A 136 -11.48 -10.46 1.09
N GLY A 137 -11.67 -9.45 0.24
CA GLY A 137 -10.77 -9.18 -0.88
C GLY A 137 -9.37 -8.78 -0.42
N ALA A 138 -9.26 -7.87 0.54
CA ALA A 138 -7.99 -7.43 1.10
C ALA A 138 -7.20 -8.60 1.70
N TYR A 139 -7.87 -9.43 2.51
CA TYR A 139 -7.27 -10.60 3.13
C TYR A 139 -6.79 -11.61 2.10
N ALA A 140 -7.60 -11.90 1.07
CA ALA A 140 -7.21 -12.81 -0.01
C ALA A 140 -5.98 -12.29 -0.77
N TYR A 141 -5.90 -10.99 -1.07
CA TYR A 141 -4.72 -10.40 -1.72
C TYR A 141 -3.48 -10.50 -0.84
N TYR A 142 -3.55 -10.17 0.45
CA TYR A 142 -2.38 -10.26 1.33
C TYR A 142 -1.94 -11.69 1.59
N ARG A 143 -2.88 -12.63 1.70
CA ARG A 143 -2.57 -14.06 1.78
C ARG A 143 -1.79 -14.52 0.55
N ARG A 144 -2.25 -14.14 -0.64
CA ARG A 144 -1.55 -14.43 -1.89
C ARG A 144 -0.16 -13.82 -1.94
N ILE A 145 0.01 -12.58 -1.46
CA ILE A 145 1.33 -11.96 -1.34
C ILE A 145 2.24 -12.78 -0.43
N VAL A 146 1.77 -13.20 0.75
CA VAL A 146 2.55 -14.05 1.66
C VAL A 146 3.00 -15.32 0.96
N GLU A 147 2.08 -15.99 0.27
CA GLU A 147 2.37 -17.23 -0.47
C GLU A 147 3.39 -17.02 -1.59
N GLU A 148 3.32 -15.88 -2.28
CA GLU A 148 4.17 -15.55 -3.42
C GLU A 148 5.59 -15.11 -3.00
N ILE A 149 5.75 -14.41 -1.87
CA ILE A 149 7.06 -13.84 -1.45
C ILE A 149 7.75 -14.65 -0.35
N ILE A 150 7.15 -15.74 0.14
CA ILE A 150 7.67 -16.44 1.32
C ILE A 150 9.11 -16.89 1.17
N ASP A 151 9.50 -17.39 -0.01
CA ASP A 151 10.86 -17.87 -0.25
C ASP A 151 11.87 -16.73 -0.14
N GLU A 152 11.60 -15.62 -0.81
CA GLU A 152 12.43 -14.40 -0.80
C GLU A 152 12.51 -13.81 0.63
N LEU A 153 11.42 -13.92 1.39
CA LEU A 153 11.38 -13.50 2.79
C LEU A 153 12.26 -14.37 3.69
N LEU A 154 12.15 -15.69 3.58
CA LEU A 154 12.93 -16.62 4.39
C LEU A 154 14.43 -16.58 4.04
N GLU A 155 14.75 -16.40 2.76
CA GLU A 155 16.12 -16.13 2.29
C GLU A 155 16.66 -14.83 2.87
N GLY A 156 15.88 -13.73 2.80
CA GLY A 156 16.27 -12.46 3.39
C GLY A 156 16.48 -12.51 4.91
N ILE A 157 15.69 -13.32 5.63
CA ILE A 157 15.86 -13.54 7.07
C ILE A 157 17.21 -14.19 7.40
N SER A 158 17.76 -15.03 6.51
CA SER A 158 19.05 -15.68 6.73
C SER A 158 20.20 -14.69 6.92
N ASP A 159 20.09 -13.48 6.37
CA ASP A 159 21.06 -12.41 6.55
C ASP A 159 21.05 -11.83 7.98
N LEU A 160 19.93 -11.94 8.70
CA LEU A 160 19.79 -11.44 10.08
C LEU A 160 20.09 -12.51 11.15
N ILE A 161 20.41 -13.73 10.74
CA ILE A 161 20.79 -14.80 11.67
C ILE A 161 22.24 -14.61 12.10
N GLU A 162 22.50 -14.78 13.40
CA GLU A 162 23.85 -14.75 13.98
C GLU A 162 24.74 -15.82 13.32
N ASP A 163 26.03 -15.50 13.10
CA ASP A 163 26.96 -16.35 12.33
C ASP A 163 27.07 -17.78 12.89
N ASP A 164 26.98 -17.95 14.21
CA ASP A 164 27.05 -19.25 14.89
C ASP A 164 25.82 -20.14 14.64
N LYS A 165 24.68 -19.54 14.26
CA LYS A 165 23.41 -20.24 13.97
C LYS A 165 23.07 -20.27 12.49
N LYS A 166 23.86 -19.58 11.66
CA LYS A 166 23.56 -19.37 10.24
C LYS A 166 23.56 -20.66 9.44
N GLU A 167 24.53 -21.54 9.69
CA GLU A 167 24.63 -22.84 9.00
C GLU A 167 23.39 -23.72 9.29
N ALA A 168 23.00 -23.82 10.57
CA ALA A 168 21.79 -24.54 10.97
C ALA A 168 20.51 -23.94 10.36
N TYR A 169 20.42 -22.61 10.27
CA TYR A 169 19.28 -21.96 9.60
C TYR A 169 19.25 -22.28 8.11
N ILE A 170 20.39 -22.22 7.40
CA ILE A 170 20.49 -22.52 5.97
C ILE A 170 20.08 -23.97 5.70
N ASP A 171 20.53 -24.92 6.52
CA ASP A 171 20.16 -26.34 6.38
C ASP A 171 18.64 -26.54 6.50
N VAL A 172 17.99 -25.82 7.41
CA VAL A 172 16.53 -25.86 7.59
C VAL A 172 15.82 -25.12 6.47
N LEU A 173 16.37 -24.00 5.98
CA LEU A 173 15.87 -23.26 4.84
C LEU A 173 15.85 -24.13 3.58
N GLU A 174 16.89 -24.92 3.32
CA GLU A 174 16.90 -25.86 2.18
C GLU A 174 15.79 -26.93 2.28
N GLN A 175 15.38 -27.31 3.49
CA GLN A 175 14.25 -28.24 3.67
C GLN A 175 12.93 -27.60 3.22
N THR A 176 12.76 -26.29 3.39
CA THR A 176 11.54 -25.58 2.96
C THR A 176 11.31 -25.65 1.45
N LYS A 177 12.38 -25.72 0.65
CA LYS A 177 12.31 -25.81 -0.82
C LYS A 177 11.67 -27.12 -1.31
N LYS A 178 11.57 -28.13 -0.44
CA LYS A 178 10.88 -29.40 -0.73
C LYS A 178 9.36 -29.26 -0.71
N SER A 179 8.82 -28.24 -0.03
CA SER A 179 7.40 -27.93 -0.05
C SER A 179 7.10 -26.83 -1.07
N ARG A 180 5.92 -26.89 -1.69
CA ARG A 180 5.37 -25.79 -2.49
C ARG A 180 4.36 -24.95 -1.68
N VAL A 181 4.01 -25.39 -0.48
CA VAL A 181 2.98 -24.77 0.35
C VAL A 181 3.64 -23.83 1.34
N ALA A 182 3.34 -22.52 1.23
CA ALA A 182 3.95 -21.49 2.07
C ALA A 182 3.77 -21.72 3.57
N LYS A 183 2.60 -22.24 3.97
CA LYS A 183 2.31 -22.62 5.35
C LYS A 183 3.34 -23.64 5.87
N ASP A 184 3.57 -24.73 5.15
CA ASP A 184 4.52 -25.76 5.59
C ASP A 184 5.95 -25.22 5.70
N LYS A 185 6.33 -24.33 4.77
CA LYS A 185 7.64 -23.64 4.83
C LYS A 185 7.79 -22.84 6.10
N ILE A 186 6.75 -22.08 6.45
CA ILE A 186 6.74 -21.28 7.68
C ILE A 186 6.80 -22.18 8.93
N GLU A 187 6.07 -23.30 8.94
CA GLU A 187 6.08 -24.23 10.08
C GLU A 187 7.49 -24.77 10.37
N ILE A 188 8.27 -25.03 9.32
CA ILE A 188 9.65 -25.54 9.42
C ILE A 188 10.61 -24.51 10.05
N VAL A 189 10.44 -23.22 9.76
CA VAL A 189 11.41 -22.16 10.11
C VAL A 189 10.99 -21.25 11.25
N LYS A 190 9.71 -21.22 11.63
CA LYS A 190 9.17 -20.21 12.59
C LYS A 190 9.95 -20.15 13.89
N ASP A 191 10.52 -21.26 14.36
CA ASP A 191 11.23 -21.32 15.64
C ASP A 191 12.68 -20.82 15.57
N LEU A 192 13.19 -20.53 14.37
CA LEU A 192 14.56 -20.09 14.11
C LEU A 192 14.71 -18.58 13.86
N LEU A 193 13.62 -17.81 13.95
CA LEU A 193 13.66 -16.35 13.82
C LEU A 193 14.62 -15.71 14.84
N PRO A 194 15.47 -14.76 14.43
CA PRO A 194 16.34 -14.02 15.32
C PRO A 194 15.53 -13.07 16.21
N SER A 195 16.11 -12.69 17.35
CA SER A 195 15.45 -11.85 18.36
C SER A 195 15.01 -10.48 17.82
N ILE A 196 15.76 -9.91 16.87
CA ILE A 196 15.41 -8.66 16.18
C ILE A 196 14.07 -8.72 15.45
N LEU A 197 13.67 -9.92 14.97
CA LEU A 197 12.38 -10.16 14.32
C LEU A 197 11.30 -10.64 15.30
N ARG A 198 11.60 -10.69 16.60
CA ARG A 198 10.67 -11.12 17.66
C ARG A 198 10.48 -10.02 18.72
N PRO A 199 9.90 -8.86 18.35
CA PRO A 199 9.64 -7.80 19.30
C PRO A 199 8.74 -8.33 20.44
N ASN A 200 9.16 -8.10 21.68
CA ASN A 200 8.49 -8.61 22.88
C ASN A 200 8.29 -10.14 22.90
N GLY A 201 9.13 -10.89 22.20
CA GLY A 201 9.04 -12.36 22.11
C GLY A 201 7.93 -12.87 21.18
N MET A 202 7.21 -11.99 20.49
CA MET A 202 6.16 -12.41 19.55
C MET A 202 6.77 -12.97 18.27
N ASN A 203 6.19 -14.05 17.74
CA ASN A 203 6.67 -14.70 16.52
C ASN A 203 5.79 -14.31 15.31
N PRO A 204 6.25 -13.39 14.44
CA PRO A 204 5.46 -12.94 13.29
C PRO A 204 5.17 -14.07 12.28
N LEU A 205 6.10 -15.00 12.09
CA LEU A 205 5.91 -16.13 11.19
C LEU A 205 4.82 -17.09 11.71
N SER A 206 4.75 -17.33 13.01
CA SER A 206 3.67 -18.13 13.60
C SER A 206 2.29 -17.53 13.33
N LEU A 207 2.18 -16.20 13.34
CA LEU A 207 0.93 -15.51 13.05
C LEU A 207 0.58 -15.59 11.55
N LEU A 208 1.56 -15.41 10.65
CA LEU A 208 1.36 -15.65 9.22
C LEU A 208 0.93 -17.09 8.91
N HIS A 209 1.52 -18.07 9.61
CA HIS A 209 1.13 -19.48 9.49
C HIS A 209 -0.32 -19.71 9.90
N SER A 210 -0.77 -19.13 11.02
CA SER A 210 -2.16 -19.20 11.46
C SER A 210 -3.11 -18.64 10.40
N ILE A 211 -2.77 -17.50 9.83
CA ILE A 211 -3.55 -16.79 8.81
C ILE A 211 -3.67 -17.62 7.52
N LEU A 212 -2.58 -18.24 7.07
CA LEU A 212 -2.58 -19.13 5.91
C LEU A 212 -3.38 -20.43 6.16
N SER A 213 -3.53 -20.82 7.41
CA SER A 213 -4.23 -22.04 7.83
C SER A 213 -5.74 -21.86 7.93
N GLU A 214 -6.20 -20.63 8.18
CA GLU A 214 -7.60 -20.35 8.46
C GLU A 214 -8.38 -20.06 7.18
N GLY A 215 -9.58 -20.64 7.08
CA GLY A 215 -10.49 -20.39 5.98
C GLY A 215 -11.27 -19.09 6.17
N ILE A 216 -11.32 -18.25 5.15
CA ILE A 216 -12.06 -16.98 5.17
C ILE A 216 -13.58 -17.13 5.20
N HIS A 217 -14.09 -18.33 4.91
CA HIS A 217 -15.53 -18.58 4.71
C HIS A 217 -16.40 -18.38 5.96
N SER A 218 -15.79 -18.35 7.15
CA SER A 218 -16.50 -18.18 8.42
C SER A 218 -16.40 -16.78 9.02
N LEU A 219 -15.64 -15.88 8.38
CA LEU A 219 -15.35 -14.54 8.88
C LEU A 219 -16.25 -13.50 8.20
N SER A 220 -16.64 -12.48 8.96
CA SER A 220 -17.29 -11.28 8.43
C SER A 220 -16.33 -10.40 7.64
N GLU A 221 -16.86 -9.43 6.87
CA GLU A 221 -16.04 -8.42 6.18
C GLU A 221 -15.17 -7.63 7.16
N ASP A 222 -15.71 -7.22 8.31
CA ASP A 222 -14.97 -6.42 9.29
C ASP A 222 -13.84 -7.23 9.95
N GLU A 223 -14.08 -8.50 10.30
CA GLU A 223 -13.04 -9.39 10.81
C GLU A 223 -11.95 -9.66 9.77
N CYS A 224 -12.33 -9.87 8.51
CA CYS A 224 -11.37 -10.03 7.43
C CYS A 224 -10.55 -8.76 7.21
N LEU A 225 -11.16 -7.58 7.38
CA LEU A 225 -10.51 -6.29 7.22
C LEU A 225 -9.45 -6.06 8.32
N GLU A 226 -9.80 -6.35 9.57
CA GLU A 226 -8.86 -6.26 10.71
C GLU A 226 -7.67 -7.19 10.48
N ARG A 227 -7.94 -8.47 10.18
CA ARG A 227 -6.89 -9.46 9.92
C ARG A 227 -6.04 -9.09 8.71
N ALA A 228 -6.63 -8.54 7.65
CA ALA A 228 -5.90 -8.07 6.47
C ALA A 228 -4.89 -6.97 6.86
N GLY A 229 -5.31 -6.02 7.71
CA GLY A 229 -4.44 -5.00 8.27
C GLY A 229 -3.27 -5.58 9.08
N ASP A 230 -3.54 -6.60 9.90
CA ASP A 230 -2.51 -7.30 10.68
C ASP A 230 -1.49 -8.02 9.80
N VAL A 231 -1.95 -8.79 8.79
CA VAL A 231 -1.06 -9.44 7.82
C VAL A 231 -0.15 -8.41 7.16
N ARG A 232 -0.74 -7.32 6.66
CA ARG A 232 0.02 -6.24 6.03
C ARG A 232 1.09 -5.68 6.96
N ASN A 233 0.74 -5.39 8.21
CA ASN A 233 1.66 -4.81 9.18
C ASN A 233 2.84 -5.75 9.48
N ILE A 234 2.58 -7.06 9.60
CA ILE A 234 3.62 -8.07 9.81
C ILE A 234 4.54 -8.16 8.60
N LEU A 235 3.98 -8.23 7.39
CA LEU A 235 4.75 -8.24 6.15
C LEU A 235 5.63 -7.01 6.03
N GLU A 236 5.07 -5.82 6.26
CA GLU A 236 5.83 -4.57 6.21
C GLU A 236 6.96 -4.54 7.24
N PHE A 237 6.72 -5.06 8.45
CA PHE A 237 7.75 -5.15 9.48
C PHE A 237 8.91 -6.06 9.04
N LEU A 238 8.61 -7.29 8.64
CA LEU A 238 9.65 -8.26 8.21
C LEU A 238 10.47 -7.74 7.04
N ILE A 239 9.80 -7.21 6.00
CA ILE A 239 10.47 -6.66 4.82
C ILE A 239 11.38 -5.49 5.21
N LYS A 240 10.91 -4.57 6.05
CA LYS A 240 11.72 -3.40 6.47
C LYS A 240 12.95 -3.82 7.27
N GLU A 241 12.83 -4.78 8.17
CA GLU A 241 13.96 -5.27 8.95
C GLU A 241 15.03 -5.91 8.05
N ILE A 242 14.62 -6.70 7.05
CA ILE A 242 15.52 -7.27 6.05
C ILE A 242 16.25 -6.17 5.26
N ILE A 243 15.50 -5.22 4.71
CA ILE A 243 16.07 -4.12 3.92
C ILE A 243 17.04 -3.28 4.77
N ARG A 244 16.62 -2.91 5.98
CA ARG A 244 17.44 -2.13 6.91
C ARG A 244 18.76 -2.83 7.23
N HIS A 245 18.72 -4.13 7.48
CA HIS A 245 19.92 -4.90 7.77
C HIS A 245 20.88 -4.93 6.56
N GLN A 246 20.35 -5.16 5.37
CA GLN A 246 21.14 -5.18 4.13
C GLN A 246 21.76 -3.82 3.81
N ASP A 247 21.01 -2.73 3.95
CA ASP A 247 21.51 -1.38 3.68
C ASP A 247 22.59 -0.97 4.69
N THR A 248 22.37 -1.25 5.98
CA THR A 248 23.37 -0.99 7.03
C THR A 248 24.67 -1.76 6.77
N SER A 249 24.57 -3.05 6.42
CA SER A 249 25.72 -3.90 6.13
C SER A 249 26.51 -3.40 4.90
N LYS A 250 25.81 -2.98 3.84
CA LYS A 250 26.42 -2.42 2.63
C LYS A 250 27.13 -1.09 2.91
N GLU A 251 26.49 -0.18 3.63
CA GLU A 251 27.06 1.13 3.98
C GLU A 251 28.31 1.00 4.84
N PHE A 252 28.28 0.09 5.83
CA PHE A 252 29.43 -0.21 6.67
C PHE A 252 30.59 -0.78 5.85
N THR A 253 30.33 -1.79 5.02
CA THR A 253 31.35 -2.42 4.16
C THR A 253 32.00 -1.40 3.22
N LYS A 254 31.19 -0.57 2.57
CA LYS A 254 31.67 0.51 1.69
C LYS A 254 32.55 1.51 2.43
N SER A 255 32.18 1.86 3.66
CA SER A 255 32.97 2.76 4.51
C SER A 255 34.33 2.14 4.86
N MET A 256 34.35 0.84 5.21
CA MET A 256 35.55 0.08 5.51
C MET A 256 36.49 -0.03 4.30
N GLU A 257 35.97 -0.36 3.12
CA GLU A 257 36.73 -0.42 1.87
C GLU A 257 37.34 0.95 1.50
N SER A 258 36.58 2.03 1.69
CA SER A 258 37.08 3.40 1.48
C SER A 258 38.24 3.74 2.40
N LEU A 259 38.17 3.34 3.68
CA LEU A 259 39.26 3.56 4.63
C LEU A 259 40.50 2.73 4.30
N LEU A 260 40.32 1.45 3.96
CA LEU A 260 41.41 0.56 3.57
C LEU A 260 42.12 1.09 2.31
N SER A 261 41.37 1.42 1.25
CA SER A 261 41.95 1.95 0.01
C SER A 261 42.70 3.27 0.20
N LYS A 262 42.23 4.18 1.08
CA LYS A 262 42.96 5.40 1.46
C LYS A 262 44.23 5.12 2.25
N LYS A 263 44.25 4.07 3.08
CA LYS A 263 45.43 3.65 3.83
C LYS A 263 46.50 3.04 2.91
N PHE A 264 46.10 2.28 1.89
CA PHE A 264 47.03 1.68 0.92
C PHE A 264 47.59 2.69 -0.09
N LYS A 265 46.88 3.79 -0.40
CA LYS A 265 47.41 4.89 -1.24
C LYS A 265 48.40 5.82 -0.54
N LYS A 266 48.57 5.69 0.78
CA LYS A 266 49.51 6.49 1.59
C LYS A 266 50.83 5.76 1.92
N LYS A 267 51.01 4.54 1.40
CA LYS A 267 52.28 3.82 1.39
C LYS A 267 52.84 3.85 -0.02
#